data_AF-A0A7W0J3R4-F1
#
_entry.id   AF-A0A7W0J3R4-F1
#
_cell.length_a   1.000
_cell.length_b   1.000
_cell.length_c   1.000
_cell.angle_alpha   90.00
_cell.angle_beta   90.00
_cell.angle_gamma   90.00
#
_symmetry.space_group_name_H-M   'P 1'
#
loop_
_entity.id
_entity.type
_entity.pdbx_description
1 polymer ?
#
loop_
_entity_poly.entity_id
_entity_poly.type
_entity_poly.pdbx_seq_one_letter_code
_entity_poly.pdbx_strand_id
1 'polypeptide(L)' 'MPVIKTKTPMPFLDAKERINSFNEVALGYTKADALKEASRCLMCKNKPCVAGCPVGIDIPAFIKLIMEERFEESYEKIK' A
#
# COMPACT_ATOMS: atom_id res chain seq x y z
N MET A 1 -15.47 -12.35 5.85
CA MET A 1 -14.01 -12.11 6.00
C MET A 1 -13.77 -11.31 7.27
N PRO A 2 -12.95 -11.79 8.20
CA PRO A 2 -12.60 -11.02 9.39
C PRO A 2 -11.75 -9.80 9.01
N VAL A 3 -12.01 -8.66 9.65
CA VAL A 3 -11.23 -7.44 9.44
C VAL A 3 -9.89 -7.58 10.15
N ILE A 4 -8.79 -7.59 9.37
CA ILE A 4 -7.43 -7.62 9.89
C ILE A 4 -7.05 -6.21 10.33
N LYS A 5 -7.04 -5.95 11.65
CA LYS A 5 -6.83 -4.60 12.21
C LYS A 5 -5.37 -4.15 12.20
N THR A 6 -4.42 -5.07 12.24
CA THR A 6 -2.98 -4.75 12.26
C THR A 6 -2.44 -4.57 10.85
N LYS A 7 -1.69 -3.50 10.63
CA LYS A 7 -0.99 -3.26 9.36
C LYS A 7 0.19 -4.21 9.16
N THR A 8 0.46 -4.54 7.90
CA THR A 8 1.73 -5.18 7.55
C THR A 8 2.86 -4.23 7.96
N PRO A 9 3.86 -4.68 8.73
CA PRO A 9 4.92 -3.80 9.18
C PRO A 9 5.79 -3.36 7.99
N MET A 10 6.05 -2.07 7.88
CA MET A 10 6.98 -1.53 6.89
C MET A 10 8.41 -1.69 7.39
N PRO A 11 9.34 -2.22 6.58
CA PRO A 11 10.76 -2.19 6.89
C PRO A 11 11.26 -0.74 7.03
N PHE A 12 12.02 -0.46 8.08
CA PHE A 12 12.65 0.84 8.31
C PHE A 12 14.15 0.68 8.50
N LEU A 13 14.90 1.70 8.09
CA LEU A 13 16.32 1.82 8.41
C LEU A 13 16.51 1.94 9.93
N ASP A 14 17.56 1.29 10.45
CA ASP A 14 17.85 1.30 11.89
C ASP A 14 18.04 2.72 12.41
N ALA A 15 17.59 2.96 13.64
CA ALA A 15 17.63 4.28 14.25
C ALA A 15 19.07 4.82 14.37
N LYS A 16 20.06 3.97 14.66
CA LYS A 16 21.47 4.37 14.81
C LYS A 16 22.11 4.72 13.47
N GLU A 17 21.64 4.09 12.40
CA GLU A 17 22.14 4.34 11.03
C GLU A 17 21.48 5.58 10.42
N ARG A 18 20.17 5.76 10.60
CA ARG A 18 19.44 6.87 9.99
C ARG A 18 19.71 8.24 10.61
N ILE A 19 20.19 8.31 11.86
CA ILE A 19 20.60 9.59 12.47
C ILE A 19 21.88 10.15 11.85
N ASN A 20 22.65 9.32 11.15
CA ASN A 20 23.96 9.66 10.59
C ASN A 20 23.96 9.67 9.05
N SER A 21 22.80 9.55 8.41
CA SER A 21 22.69 9.51 6.94
C SER A 21 21.44 10.23 6.45
N PHE A 22 21.43 10.57 5.17
CA PHE A 22 20.25 11.12 4.46
C PHE A 22 19.54 10.04 3.64
N ASN A 23 19.78 8.77 3.96
CA ASN A 23 19.16 7.65 3.27
C ASN A 23 17.67 7.58 3.63
N GLU A 24 16.87 7.03 2.72
CA GLU A 24 15.44 6.84 2.94
C GLU A 24 15.20 5.95 4.18
N VAL A 25 14.33 6.40 5.08
CA VAL A 25 14.06 5.70 6.33
C VAL A 25 13.03 4.59 6.14
N ALA A 26 12.00 4.83 5.33
CA ALA A 26 10.95 3.86 5.02
C ALA A 26 11.36 3.08 3.77
N LEU A 27 11.87 1.86 3.94
CA LEU A 27 12.53 1.12 2.87
C LEU A 27 11.54 0.49 1.86
N GLY A 28 10.25 0.76 2.01
CA GLY A 28 9.19 0.22 1.16
C GLY A 28 8.86 -1.25 1.47
N TYR A 29 7.77 -1.72 0.88
CA TYR A 29 7.34 -3.12 1.02
C TYR A 29 8.06 -4.02 0.03
N THR A 30 8.33 -5.25 0.46
CA THR A 30 8.62 -6.34 -0.48
C THR A 30 7.36 -6.71 -1.26
N LYS A 31 7.50 -7.44 -2.36
CA LYS A 31 6.35 -7.99 -3.11
C LYS A 31 5.39 -8.76 -2.19
N ALA A 32 5.92 -9.59 -1.29
CA ALA A 32 5.12 -10.39 -0.36
C ALA A 32 4.36 -9.51 0.65
N ASP A 33 5.02 -8.47 1.18
CA ASP A 33 4.37 -7.53 2.11
C ASP A 33 3.29 -6.71 1.43
N ALA A 34 3.54 -6.26 0.18
CA ALA A 34 2.57 -5.52 -0.60
C ALA A 34 1.31 -6.34 -0.88
N LEU A 35 1.47 -7.62 -1.26
CA LEU A 35 0.35 -8.55 -1.44
C LEU A 35 -0.42 -8.78 -0.13
N LYS A 36 0.30 -8.97 0.97
CA LYS A 36 -0.29 -9.13 2.31
C LYS A 36 -1.09 -7.90 2.72
N GLU A 37 -0.57 -6.70 2.52
CA GLU A 37 -1.27 -5.46 2.86
C GLU A 37 -2.47 -5.22 1.92
N ALA A 38 -2.31 -5.46 0.62
CA ALA A 38 -3.38 -5.34 -0.37
C ALA A 38 -4.57 -6.27 -0.04
N SER A 39 -4.29 -7.48 0.43
CA SER A 39 -5.32 -8.46 0.83
C SER A 39 -6.21 -8.01 2.00
N ARG A 40 -5.79 -6.97 2.75
CA ARG A 40 -6.59 -6.39 3.84
C ARG A 40 -7.68 -5.44 3.35
N CYS A 41 -7.60 -4.97 2.11
CA CYS A 41 -8.62 -4.12 1.53
C CYS A 41 -9.94 -4.89 1.37
N LEU A 42 -11.03 -4.34 1.91
CA LEU A 42 -12.34 -5.00 1.91
C LEU A 42 -13.14 -4.81 0.61
N MET A 43 -12.58 -4.09 -0.37
CA MET A 43 -13.27 -3.72 -1.60
C MET A 43 -14.63 -3.06 -1.34
N CYS A 44 -14.65 -2.07 -0.44
CA CYS A 44 -15.85 -1.37 0.02
C CYS A 44 -16.65 -0.78 -1.15
N LYS A 45 -17.95 -1.09 -1.23
CA LYS A 45 -18.84 -0.58 -2.29
C LYS A 45 -18.92 0.95 -2.31
N ASN A 46 -18.96 1.58 -1.14
CA ASN A 46 -19.07 3.03 -0.98
C ASN A 46 -17.73 3.78 -1.06
N LYS A 47 -16.59 3.07 -1.20
CA LYS A 47 -15.25 3.61 -1.43
C LYS A 47 -14.90 4.91 -0.65
N PRO A 48 -15.02 4.96 0.70
CA PRO A 48 -14.76 6.18 1.47
C PRO A 48 -13.32 6.70 1.32
N CYS A 49 -12.37 5.80 1.04
CA CYS A 49 -10.98 6.16 0.74
C CYS A 49 -10.85 7.04 -0.51
N VAL A 50 -11.65 6.80 -1.55
CA VAL A 50 -11.65 7.59 -2.79
C VAL A 50 -12.20 8.98 -2.53
N ALA A 51 -13.28 9.09 -1.75
CA ALA A 51 -13.84 10.38 -1.34
C ALA A 51 -12.87 11.22 -0.49
N GLY A 52 -11.97 10.57 0.26
CA GLY A 52 -10.92 11.24 1.03
C GLY A 52 -9.68 11.64 0.23
N CYS A 53 -9.53 11.17 -1.01
CA CYS A 53 -8.40 11.51 -1.86
C CYS A 53 -8.66 12.83 -2.58
N PRO A 54 -7.82 13.88 -2.41
CA PRO A 54 -8.03 15.18 -3.04
C PRO A 54 -8.05 15.16 -4.57
N VAL A 55 -7.39 14.18 -5.17
CA VAL A 55 -7.30 13.99 -6.63
C VAL A 55 -8.16 12.83 -7.13
N GLY A 56 -8.94 12.18 -6.26
CA GLY A 56 -9.94 11.19 -6.65
C GLY A 56 -9.41 9.87 -7.23
N ILE A 57 -8.22 9.42 -6.80
CA ILE A 57 -7.65 8.12 -7.24
C ILE A 57 -8.62 6.97 -6.90
N ASP A 58 -8.83 6.04 -7.84
CA ASP A 58 -9.60 4.81 -7.59
C ASP A 58 -8.76 3.80 -6.79
N ILE A 59 -8.63 4.06 -5.48
CA ILE A 59 -7.78 3.29 -4.56
C ILE A 59 -8.10 1.77 -4.57
N PRO A 60 -9.37 1.33 -4.48
CA PRO A 60 -9.68 -0.09 -4.55
C PRO A 60 -9.27 -0.74 -5.88
N ALA A 61 -9.30 0.00 -6.99
CA ALA A 61 -8.98 -0.55 -8.30
C ALA A 61 -7.49 -0.93 -8.43
N PHE A 62 -6.58 -0.01 -8.07
CA PHE A 62 -5.15 -0.33 -8.16
C PHE A 62 -4.74 -1.38 -7.10
N ILE A 63 -5.35 -1.36 -5.90
CA ILE A 63 -5.11 -2.39 -4.87
C ILE A 63 -5.54 -3.77 -5.37
N LYS A 64 -6.68 -3.86 -6.06
CA LYS A 64 -7.14 -5.12 -6.65
C LYS A 64 -6.11 -5.68 -7.64
N LEU A 65 -5.53 -4.82 -8.48
CA LEU A 65 -4.50 -5.22 -9.44
C LEU A 65 -3.21 -5.67 -8.75
N ILE A 66 -2.83 -5.07 -7.61
CA ILE A 66 -1.72 -5.56 -6.77
C ILE A 66 -2.02 -6.99 -6.28
N MET A 67 -3.23 -7.26 -5.77
CA MET A 67 -3.62 -8.60 -5.31
C MET A 67 -3.57 -9.65 -6.41
N GLU A 68 -3.78 -9.24 -7.67
CA GLU A 68 -3.70 -10.07 -8.86
C GLU A 68 -2.28 -10.14 -9.46
N GLU A 69 -1.27 -9.54 -8.80
CA GLU A 69 0.11 -9.41 -9.27
C GLU A 69 0.27 -8.69 -10.62
N ARG A 70 -0.71 -7.87 -10.99
CA ARG A 70 -0.74 -7.06 -12.23
C ARG A 70 -0.20 -5.66 -11.96
N PHE A 71 1.10 -5.58 -11.64
CA PHE A 71 1.73 -4.34 -11.16
C PHE A 71 1.74 -3.20 -12.19
N GLU A 72 2.00 -3.50 -13.47
CA GLU A 72 2.01 -2.49 -14.53
C GLU A 72 0.64 -1.83 -14.70
N GLU A 73 -0.42 -2.64 -14.73
CA GLU A 73 -1.78 -2.13 -14.82
C GLU A 73 -2.20 -1.38 -13.56
N SER A 74 -1.70 -1.79 -12.40
CA SER A 74 -1.89 -1.06 -11.14
C SER A 74 -1.25 0.34 -11.21
N TYR A 75 -0.03 0.44 -11.78
CA TYR A 75 0.66 1.70 -11.97
C TYR A 75 -0.10 2.65 -12.90
N GLU A 76 -0.58 2.15 -14.05
CA GLU A 76 -1.37 2.95 -15.00
C GLU A 76 -2.74 3.39 -14.43
N LYS A 77 -3.20 2.82 -13.30
CA LYS A 77 -4.39 3.31 -12.57
C LYS A 77 -4.12 4.47 -11.63
N ILE A 78 -2.86 4.75 -11.30
CA ILE A 78 -2.45 5.80 -10.37
C ILE A 78 -1.90 7.03 -11.11
N LYS A 79 -1.23 6.79 -12.25
CA LYS A 79 -0.69 7.80 -13.15
C LYS A 79 -1.77 8.73 -13.71
#